data_AF-D7J6A7-F1
#
_entry.id   AF-D7J6A7-F1
#
_cell.length_a   1.000
_cell.length_b   1.000
_cell.length_c   1.000
_cell.angle_alpha   90.00
_cell.angle_beta   90.00
_cell.angle_gamma   90.00
#
_symmetry.space_group_name_H-M   'P 1'
#
loop_
_entity.id
_entity.type
_entity.pdbx_description
1 polymer ?
#
loop_
_entity_poly.entity_id
_entity_poly.type
_entity_poly.pdbx_seq_one_letter_code
_entity_poly.pdbx_strand_id
1 'polypeptide(L)'
;MKTTNHIAKWIQAYFMLLFCISTVIFTACNEDKLNLDQEIYGLGGNDEQKNELDKWLYENYTQAYNIEVKYKWNSYELNTTAQLVPIMERFVKPSMDMIQRVWFEPYKQLAGDKFLREMTPKKIILVGSPEYNADGSQVLGQAEGARKITLFDGNSYNPSDADWIRSIMHTIEHEFAHILHQTKMYDSSFKDISAGDYNPTGWTSETEVSALLAGFYSAYAMSGVDEDFVEVASLIMVYGKEWRDYRINLLKSLTTSPPSEGETAEETAQRIALANQAQTALTRLLAKEEIVINYFKNVWNVQFYDDAMGNKGLVSLVQDAINQIVNENTPE
;
A
#
# COMPACT_ATOMS: atom_id res chain seq x y z
N MET A 1 64.76 3.35 57.02
CA MET A 1 63.41 3.89 57.30
C MET A 1 63.16 5.13 56.45
N LYS A 2 62.60 4.98 55.24
CA LYS A 2 62.18 6.08 54.34
C LYS A 2 61.11 5.60 53.34
N THR A 3 60.12 4.83 53.78
CA THR A 3 59.08 4.26 52.89
C THR A 3 57.64 4.61 53.28
N THR A 4 57.40 5.18 54.46
CA THR A 4 56.06 5.56 54.92
C THR A 4 55.54 6.88 54.31
N ASN A 5 56.43 7.76 53.83
CA ASN A 5 56.05 9.08 53.31
C ASN A 5 55.61 9.09 51.83
N HIS A 6 55.83 8.01 51.08
CA HIS A 6 55.38 7.97 49.69
C HIS A 6 53.94 7.49 49.58
N ILE A 7 53.55 6.44 50.32
CA ILE A 7 52.19 5.88 50.29
C ILE A 7 51.14 6.91 50.75
N ALA A 8 51.44 7.69 51.79
CA ALA A 8 50.55 8.77 52.25
C ALA A 8 50.36 9.88 51.20
N LYS A 9 51.39 10.21 50.41
CA LYS A 9 51.31 11.18 49.32
C LYS A 9 50.48 10.67 48.14
N TRP A 10 50.56 9.37 47.83
CA TRP A 10 49.73 8.74 46.81
C TRP A 10 48.25 8.66 47.22
N ILE A 11 47.97 8.39 48.50
CA ILE A 11 46.59 8.39 49.04
C ILE A 11 46.00 9.80 49.09
N GLN A 12 46.78 10.82 49.48
CA GLN A 12 46.35 12.22 49.42
C GLN A 12 46.13 12.69 47.97
N ALA A 13 47.02 12.32 47.04
CA ALA A 13 46.83 12.65 45.62
C ALA A 13 45.60 11.95 45.02
N TYR A 14 45.30 10.71 45.45
CA TYR A 14 44.12 9.97 45.02
C TYR A 14 42.82 10.57 45.57
N PHE A 15 42.79 10.98 46.85
CA PHE A 15 41.66 11.69 47.44
C PHE A 15 41.46 13.09 46.82
N MET A 16 42.54 13.79 46.49
CA MET A 16 42.48 15.11 45.84
C MET A 16 42.02 14.98 44.38
N LEU A 17 42.39 13.91 43.66
CA LEU A 17 41.91 13.59 42.32
C LEU A 17 40.41 13.21 42.32
N LEU A 18 39.95 12.40 43.28
CA LEU A 18 38.53 12.06 43.46
C LEU A 18 37.68 13.28 43.83
N PHE A 19 38.21 14.20 44.64
CA PHE A 19 37.55 15.46 44.97
C PHE A 19 37.45 16.40 43.76
N CYS A 20 38.51 16.49 42.94
CA CYS A 20 38.49 17.27 41.70
C CYS A 20 37.53 16.71 40.64
N ILE A 21 37.39 15.38 40.53
CA ILE A 21 36.42 14.75 39.62
C ILE A 21 34.98 14.98 40.11
N SER A 22 34.75 15.00 41.43
CA SER A 22 33.44 15.32 42.03
C SER A 22 32.99 16.76 41.77
N THR A 23 33.91 17.72 41.63
CA THR A 23 33.56 19.12 41.35
C THR A 23 33.26 19.41 39.87
N VAL A 24 33.67 18.55 38.93
CA VAL A 24 33.40 18.74 37.49
C VAL A 24 31.99 18.24 37.10
N ILE A 25 31.34 17.43 37.94
CA ILE A 25 29.97 16.92 37.67
C ILE A 25 28.89 17.98 37.97
N PHE A 26 29.22 19.09 38.64
CA PHE A 26 28.24 20.14 39.00
C PHE A 26 28.22 21.37 38.09
N THR A 27 28.98 21.41 36.99
CA THR A 27 28.98 22.55 36.04
C THR A 27 28.59 22.17 34.61
N ALA A 28 28.04 20.99 34.38
CA ALA A 28 27.44 20.60 33.10
C ALA A 28 25.91 20.60 33.19
N CYS A 29 25.35 21.70 33.66
CA CYS A 29 23.97 22.09 33.43
C CYS A 29 23.96 23.60 33.25
N ASN A 30 24.46 24.07 32.10
CA ASN A 30 23.80 25.22 31.51
C ASN A 30 22.45 24.66 31.04
N GLU A 31 21.43 24.84 31.87
CA GLU A 31 20.09 24.92 31.32
C GLU A 31 20.12 26.13 30.39
N ASP A 32 20.31 25.88 29.10
CA ASP A 32 19.69 26.74 28.10
C ASP A 32 18.27 26.87 28.61
N LYS A 33 17.88 28.08 29.04
CA LYS A 33 16.52 28.34 29.49
C LYS A 33 15.64 27.84 28.36
N LEU A 34 15.01 26.68 28.58
CA LEU A 34 14.04 26.13 27.65
C LEU A 34 13.06 27.27 27.48
N ASN A 35 13.03 27.79 26.26
CA ASN A 35 12.11 28.84 25.90
C ASN A 35 10.75 28.15 25.94
N LEU A 36 10.07 28.22 27.08
CA LEU A 36 8.76 27.59 27.30
C LEU A 36 7.70 28.25 26.40
N ASP A 37 8.04 29.37 25.75
CA ASP A 37 7.26 30.06 24.73
C ASP A 37 7.53 29.50 23.32
N GLN A 38 8.50 28.59 23.16
CA GLN A 38 8.74 27.89 21.91
C GLN A 38 7.71 26.76 21.80
N GLU A 39 6.74 26.97 20.91
CA GLU A 39 5.68 26.02 20.61
C GLU A 39 6.29 24.66 20.20
N ILE A 40 6.14 23.65 21.07
CA ILE A 40 6.52 22.27 20.77
C ILE A 40 5.36 21.65 19.99
N TYR A 41 5.52 21.58 18.67
CA TYR A 41 4.54 20.96 17.76
C TYR A 41 4.22 19.53 18.22
N GLY A 42 2.97 19.27 18.59
CA GLY A 42 2.45 17.91 18.82
C GLY A 42 2.39 17.39 20.26
N LEU A 43 2.61 18.21 21.29
CA LEU A 43 2.38 17.82 22.71
C LEU A 43 1.16 18.53 23.32
N GLY A 44 0.02 18.50 22.63
CA GLY A 44 -1.29 18.77 23.22
C GLY A 44 -1.37 20.12 23.97
N GLY A 45 -1.23 21.21 23.23
CA GLY A 45 -1.44 22.58 23.71
C GLY A 45 -2.15 23.49 22.71
N ASN A 46 -2.31 23.04 21.47
CA ASN A 46 -3.15 23.71 20.49
C ASN A 46 -4.56 23.13 20.58
N ASP A 47 -5.46 23.83 21.26
CA ASP A 47 -6.82 23.98 20.75
C ASP A 47 -6.71 24.68 19.38
N GLU A 48 -6.13 24.01 18.40
CA GLU A 48 -6.13 24.44 17.01
C GLU A 48 -7.61 24.55 16.67
N GLN A 49 -8.09 25.77 16.48
CA GLN A 49 -9.46 25.99 16.04
C GLN A 49 -9.66 25.12 14.80
N LYS A 50 -10.45 24.06 14.93
CA LYS A 50 -10.74 23.13 13.83
C LYS A 50 -11.11 23.96 12.62
N ASN A 51 -10.24 23.94 11.62
CA ASN A 51 -10.46 24.69 10.41
C ASN A 51 -11.57 24.01 9.59
N GLU A 52 -11.96 24.60 8.47
CA GLU A 52 -13.02 24.03 7.63
C GLU A 52 -12.66 22.63 7.12
N LEU A 53 -11.37 22.37 6.90
CA LEU A 53 -10.87 21.06 6.50
C LEU A 53 -11.05 20.01 7.61
N ASP A 54 -10.68 20.33 8.85
CA ASP A 54 -10.85 19.43 10.00
C ASP A 54 -12.31 19.05 10.23
N LYS A 55 -13.23 20.02 10.05
CA LYS A 55 -14.68 19.77 10.12
C LYS A 55 -15.13 18.86 8.99
N TRP A 56 -14.69 19.12 7.76
CA TRP A 56 -15.02 18.29 6.61
C TRP A 56 -14.52 16.85 6.79
N LEU A 57 -13.28 16.66 7.27
CA LEU A 57 -12.74 15.32 7.56
C LEU A 57 -13.53 14.62 8.68
N TYR A 58 -13.89 15.35 9.74
CA TYR A 58 -14.69 14.80 10.81
C TYR A 58 -16.06 14.32 10.33
N GLU A 59 -16.78 15.14 9.57
CA GLU A 59 -18.13 14.82 9.08
C GLU A 59 -18.11 13.67 8.06
N ASN A 60 -17.16 13.69 7.12
CA ASN A 60 -17.13 12.77 5.98
C ASN A 60 -16.38 11.46 6.25
N TYR A 61 -15.54 11.40 7.28
CA TYR A 61 -14.75 10.20 7.63
C TYR A 61 -14.98 9.73 9.05
N THR A 62 -14.74 10.59 10.04
CA THR A 62 -14.80 10.17 11.44
C THR A 62 -16.22 9.83 11.86
N GLN A 63 -17.18 10.71 11.58
CA GLN A 63 -18.59 10.50 11.93
C GLN A 63 -19.24 9.43 11.05
N ALA A 64 -18.96 9.42 9.75
CA ALA A 64 -19.60 8.51 8.80
C ALA A 64 -19.07 7.06 8.92
N TYR A 65 -17.74 6.90 9.07
CA TYR A 65 -17.06 5.61 8.91
C TYR A 65 -16.17 5.20 10.10
N ASN A 66 -16.06 6.04 11.14
CA ASN A 66 -15.13 5.85 12.26
C ASN A 66 -13.67 5.77 11.80
N ILE A 67 -13.29 6.66 10.88
CA ILE A 67 -11.94 6.77 10.34
C ILE A 67 -11.31 8.10 10.79
N GLU A 68 -10.14 8.02 11.42
CA GLU A 68 -9.29 9.17 11.70
C GLU A 68 -8.40 9.44 10.48
N VAL A 69 -8.63 10.56 9.80
CA VAL A 69 -7.73 11.04 8.74
C VAL A 69 -6.73 12.00 9.34
N LYS A 70 -5.45 11.66 9.27
CA LYS A 70 -4.36 12.44 9.86
C LYS A 70 -3.43 12.97 8.79
N TYR A 71 -3.43 14.29 8.63
CA TYR A 71 -2.56 15.00 7.70
C TYR A 71 -1.54 15.91 8.40
N LYS A 72 -1.77 16.20 9.69
CA LYS A 72 -0.81 16.78 10.62
C LYS A 72 -0.35 15.69 11.58
N TRP A 73 0.89 15.24 11.45
CA TRP A 73 1.47 14.16 12.25
C TRP A 73 2.93 14.49 12.59
N ASN A 74 3.45 13.83 13.62
CA ASN A 74 4.88 13.84 13.93
C ASN A 74 5.54 12.54 13.46
N SER A 75 6.86 12.56 13.23
CA SER A 75 7.59 11.43 12.66
C SER A 75 7.51 10.15 13.50
N TYR A 76 7.22 10.24 14.81
CA TYR A 76 7.09 9.07 15.68
C TYR A 76 5.80 8.27 15.44
N GLU A 77 4.85 8.82 14.69
CA GLU A 77 3.59 8.13 14.32
C GLU A 77 3.71 7.26 13.07
N LEU A 78 4.80 7.43 12.34
CA LEU A 78 5.15 6.65 11.15
C LEU A 78 6.19 5.60 11.52
N ASN A 79 6.00 4.37 11.07
CA ASN A 79 6.94 3.29 11.30
C ASN A 79 8.05 3.29 10.23
N THR A 80 8.80 4.38 10.16
CA THR A 80 9.84 4.56 9.15
C THR A 80 11.03 5.37 9.69
N THR A 81 12.20 5.08 9.15
CA THR A 81 13.43 5.87 9.38
C THR A 81 13.60 6.98 8.34
N ALA A 82 12.73 7.04 7.34
CA ALA A 82 12.79 8.04 6.29
C ALA A 82 12.44 9.44 6.83
N GLN A 83 13.10 10.46 6.28
CA GLN A 83 12.76 11.85 6.57
C GLN A 83 11.58 12.27 5.68
N LEU A 84 10.38 12.19 6.24
CA LEU A 84 9.14 12.46 5.53
C LEU A 84 8.57 13.82 5.88
N VAL A 85 7.81 14.40 4.95
CA VAL A 85 7.09 15.67 5.16
C VAL A 85 5.58 15.44 5.15
N PRO A 86 4.81 16.17 5.96
CA PRO A 86 3.35 16.18 5.86
C PRO A 86 2.87 16.61 4.47
N ILE A 87 1.69 16.12 4.09
CA ILE A 87 1.01 16.57 2.87
C ILE A 87 0.64 18.06 2.98
N MET A 88 0.72 18.79 1.87
CA MET A 88 0.29 20.18 1.81
C MET A 88 -1.23 20.26 1.98
N GLU A 89 -1.71 21.14 2.87
CA GLU A 89 -3.12 21.20 3.26
C GLU A 89 -4.10 21.30 2.08
N ARG A 90 -3.73 22.06 1.03
CA ARG A 90 -4.54 22.21 -0.19
C ARG A 90 -4.79 20.90 -0.94
N PHE A 91 -3.98 19.87 -0.74
CA PHE A 91 -4.11 18.55 -1.39
C PHE A 91 -4.84 17.53 -0.52
N VAL A 92 -5.08 17.82 0.76
CA VAL A 92 -5.75 16.89 1.68
C VAL A 92 -7.18 16.61 1.24
N LYS A 93 -8.01 17.66 1.13
CA LYS A 93 -9.42 17.49 0.73
C LYS A 93 -9.54 16.86 -0.66
N PRO A 94 -8.81 17.32 -1.71
CA PRO A 94 -8.86 16.68 -3.02
C PRO A 94 -8.45 15.20 -3.02
N SER A 95 -7.38 14.85 -2.31
CA SER A 95 -6.93 13.44 -2.22
C SER A 95 -7.97 12.57 -1.53
N MET A 96 -8.54 13.06 -0.43
CA MET A 96 -9.60 12.33 0.27
C MET A 96 -10.89 12.26 -0.55
N ASP A 97 -11.29 13.32 -1.24
CA ASP A 97 -12.46 13.27 -2.15
C ASP A 97 -12.29 12.19 -3.24
N MET A 98 -11.10 12.15 -3.88
CA MET A 98 -10.74 11.09 -4.82
C MET A 98 -10.85 9.70 -4.20
N ILE A 99 -10.28 9.50 -3.00
CA ILE A 99 -10.37 8.22 -2.28
C ILE A 99 -11.82 7.82 -2.03
N GLN A 100 -12.68 8.76 -1.62
CA GLN A 100 -14.10 8.47 -1.43
C GLN A 100 -14.79 8.02 -2.72
N ARG A 101 -14.54 8.72 -3.81
CA ARG A 101 -15.18 8.45 -5.11
C ARG A 101 -14.73 7.12 -5.71
N VAL A 102 -13.44 6.80 -5.63
CA VAL A 102 -12.88 5.62 -6.28
C VAL A 102 -12.95 4.37 -5.40
N TRP A 103 -12.82 4.51 -4.08
CA TRP A 103 -12.86 3.37 -3.16
C TRP A 103 -14.19 3.26 -2.43
N PHE A 104 -14.64 4.29 -1.70
CA PHE A 104 -15.78 4.13 -0.78
C PHE A 104 -17.10 3.97 -1.53
N GLU A 105 -17.41 4.86 -2.47
CA GLU A 105 -18.72 4.89 -3.13
C GLU A 105 -19.06 3.59 -3.90
N PRO A 106 -18.13 2.95 -4.63
CA PRO A 106 -18.38 1.64 -5.24
C PRO A 106 -18.80 0.56 -4.21
N TYR A 107 -18.08 0.43 -3.10
CA TYR A 107 -18.45 -0.53 -2.05
C TYR A 107 -19.72 -0.14 -1.30
N LYS A 108 -19.97 1.16 -1.10
CA LYS A 108 -21.22 1.65 -0.52
C LYS A 108 -22.42 1.28 -1.38
N GLN A 109 -22.31 1.43 -2.69
CA GLN A 109 -23.37 1.07 -3.63
C GLN A 109 -23.65 -0.44 -3.62
N LEU A 110 -22.62 -1.28 -3.49
CA LEU A 110 -22.75 -2.74 -3.59
C LEU A 110 -23.04 -3.44 -2.25
N ALA A 111 -22.48 -2.94 -1.14
CA ALA A 111 -22.54 -3.59 0.17
C ALA A 111 -23.09 -2.70 1.31
N GLY A 112 -23.30 -1.40 1.04
CA GLY A 112 -23.88 -0.45 1.98
C GLY A 112 -22.90 0.09 3.03
N ASP A 113 -23.30 1.15 3.74
CA ASP A 113 -22.42 1.84 4.70
C ASP A 113 -21.97 0.97 5.88
N LYS A 114 -22.75 -0.07 6.22
CA LYS A 114 -22.38 -0.99 7.29
C LYS A 114 -21.07 -1.72 6.96
N PHE A 115 -20.94 -2.19 5.71
CA PHE A 115 -19.72 -2.87 5.25
C PHE A 115 -18.52 -1.93 5.37
N LEU A 116 -18.62 -0.70 4.89
CA LEU A 116 -17.54 0.29 4.99
C LEU A 116 -17.15 0.56 6.45
N ARG A 117 -18.11 0.79 7.34
CA ARG A 117 -17.82 1.01 8.77
C ARG A 117 -17.10 -0.16 9.44
N GLU A 118 -17.42 -1.39 9.03
CA GLU A 118 -16.83 -2.59 9.61
C GLU A 118 -15.44 -2.87 9.04
N MET A 119 -15.25 -2.71 7.73
CA MET A 119 -14.06 -3.19 7.03
C MET A 119 -12.98 -2.17 6.76
N THR A 120 -13.33 -0.89 6.71
CA THR A 120 -12.32 0.15 6.46
C THR A 120 -11.36 0.28 7.66
N PRO A 121 -10.06 0.56 7.41
CA PRO A 121 -9.10 0.89 8.44
C PRO A 121 -9.57 2.06 9.28
N LYS A 122 -9.21 2.09 10.56
CA LYS A 122 -9.63 3.14 11.50
C LYS A 122 -8.78 4.39 11.42
N LYS A 123 -7.68 4.36 10.67
CA LYS A 123 -6.76 5.47 10.50
C LYS A 123 -6.21 5.52 9.08
N ILE A 124 -6.20 6.72 8.50
CA ILE A 124 -5.52 7.03 7.25
C ILE A 124 -4.53 8.15 7.54
N ILE A 125 -3.24 7.94 7.28
CA ILE A 125 -2.22 8.97 7.41
C ILE A 125 -1.80 9.42 6.01
N LEU A 126 -1.81 10.73 5.77
CA LEU A 126 -1.39 11.32 4.50
C LEU A 126 0.01 11.92 4.63
N VAL A 127 0.93 11.42 3.83
CA VAL A 127 2.33 11.84 3.77
C VAL A 127 2.58 12.52 2.43
N GLY A 128 3.27 13.66 2.47
CA GLY A 128 3.49 14.50 1.29
C GLY A 128 4.66 14.05 0.42
N SER A 129 5.70 13.46 1.00
CA SER A 129 6.87 12.95 0.28
C SER A 129 6.72 11.47 -0.10
N PRO A 130 7.39 11.02 -1.17
CA PRO A 130 7.57 9.60 -1.43
C PRO A 130 8.44 8.95 -0.36
N GLU A 131 8.24 7.66 -0.14
CA GLU A 131 9.19 6.78 0.54
C GLU A 131 9.79 5.83 -0.50
N TYR A 132 11.03 5.38 -0.29
CA TYR A 132 11.72 4.47 -1.20
C TYR A 132 12.30 3.28 -0.43
N ASN A 133 12.20 2.10 -1.03
CA ASN A 133 12.88 0.89 -0.57
C ASN A 133 14.39 0.98 -0.86
N ALA A 134 15.16 0.06 -0.26
CA ALA A 134 16.61 -0.01 -0.45
C ALA A 134 17.03 -0.28 -1.90
N ASP A 135 16.14 -0.87 -2.72
CA ASP A 135 16.34 -1.12 -4.14
C ASP A 135 15.97 0.09 -5.04
N GLY A 136 15.50 1.19 -4.44
CA GLY A 136 15.09 2.40 -5.15
C GLY A 136 13.64 2.39 -5.65
N SER A 137 12.87 1.32 -5.41
CA SER A 137 11.44 1.31 -5.72
C SER A 137 10.66 2.23 -4.76
N GLN A 138 9.67 2.94 -5.29
CA GLN A 138 8.83 3.85 -4.51
C GLN A 138 7.77 3.08 -3.72
N VAL A 139 7.57 3.47 -2.46
CA VAL A 139 6.48 3.00 -1.60
C VAL A 139 5.35 4.03 -1.69
N LEU A 140 4.21 3.63 -2.25
CA LEU A 140 3.04 4.51 -2.43
C LEU A 140 2.07 4.44 -1.25
N GLY A 141 2.12 3.36 -0.48
CA GLY A 141 1.42 3.23 0.77
C GLY A 141 1.88 2.02 1.57
N GLN A 142 1.51 1.99 2.84
CA GLN A 142 1.77 0.90 3.77
C GLN A 142 0.54 0.69 4.64
N ALA A 143 0.10 -0.55 4.84
CA ALA A 143 -0.83 -0.86 5.92
C ALA A 143 -0.15 -1.50 7.12
N GLU A 144 -0.56 -1.08 8.33
CA GLU A 144 -0.22 -1.77 9.57
C GLU A 144 -1.43 -2.59 10.03
N GLY A 145 -1.62 -3.71 9.33
CA GLY A 145 -2.80 -4.57 9.47
C GLY A 145 -4.11 -3.84 9.19
N ALA A 146 -5.22 -4.36 9.71
CA ALA A 146 -6.55 -3.80 9.47
C ALA A 146 -6.86 -2.45 10.13
N ARG A 147 -5.86 -1.74 10.67
CA ARG A 147 -6.07 -0.57 11.52
C ARG A 147 -5.65 0.74 10.87
N LYS A 148 -4.61 0.74 10.06
CA LYS A 148 -3.96 1.96 9.58
C LYS A 148 -3.45 1.78 8.16
N ILE A 149 -3.76 2.75 7.30
CA ILE A 149 -3.10 2.93 6.00
C ILE A 149 -2.33 4.24 6.03
N THR A 150 -1.08 4.21 5.59
CA THR A 150 -0.26 5.39 5.32
C THR A 150 -0.16 5.55 3.81
N LEU A 151 -0.48 6.72 3.27
CA LEU A 151 -0.38 7.04 1.85
C LEU A 151 0.73 8.06 1.63
N PHE A 152 1.69 7.74 0.77
CA PHE A 152 2.86 8.57 0.48
C PHE A 152 2.68 9.41 -0.77
N ASP A 153 3.61 10.35 -0.97
CA ASP A 153 3.70 11.17 -2.18
C ASP A 153 2.47 12.06 -2.48
N GLY A 154 1.71 12.44 -1.45
CA GLY A 154 0.51 13.26 -1.59
C GLY A 154 0.75 14.68 -2.12
N ASN A 155 2.01 15.15 -2.14
CA ASN A 155 2.34 16.45 -2.73
C ASN A 155 2.51 16.40 -4.25
N SER A 156 2.59 15.20 -4.82
CA SER A 156 2.60 14.95 -6.27
C SER A 156 1.19 14.77 -6.84
N TYR A 157 0.17 15.31 -6.15
CA TYR A 157 -1.26 15.21 -6.51
C TYR A 157 -1.51 15.55 -7.99
N ASN A 158 -1.93 14.54 -8.76
CA ASN A 158 -2.11 14.66 -10.22
C ASN A 158 -3.39 13.95 -10.71
N PRO A 159 -4.58 14.55 -10.52
CA PRO A 159 -5.87 13.90 -10.80
C PRO A 159 -6.20 13.79 -12.29
N SER A 160 -5.43 14.42 -13.18
CA SER A 160 -5.59 14.27 -14.64
C SER A 160 -4.82 13.07 -15.20
N ASP A 161 -4.00 12.41 -14.36
CA ASP A 161 -3.24 11.22 -14.74
C ASP A 161 -3.90 9.96 -14.16
N ALA A 162 -4.53 9.20 -15.05
CA ALA A 162 -5.20 7.96 -14.68
C ALA A 162 -4.24 6.94 -14.05
N ASP A 163 -3.00 6.84 -14.52
CA ASP A 163 -2.03 5.88 -14.00
C ASP A 163 -1.54 6.29 -12.61
N TRP A 164 -1.42 7.60 -12.36
CA TRP A 164 -1.17 8.12 -11.02
C TRP A 164 -2.30 7.71 -10.06
N ILE A 165 -3.58 7.94 -10.41
CA ILE A 165 -4.73 7.53 -9.58
C ILE A 165 -4.71 6.01 -9.36
N ARG A 166 -4.49 5.24 -10.43
CA ARG A 166 -4.43 3.78 -10.37
C ARG A 166 -3.34 3.29 -9.41
N SER A 167 -2.16 3.91 -9.40
CA SER A 167 -1.08 3.46 -8.52
C SER A 167 -1.42 3.60 -7.02
N ILE A 168 -2.08 4.70 -6.63
CA ILE A 168 -2.57 4.91 -5.26
C ILE A 168 -3.71 3.94 -4.94
N MET A 169 -4.67 3.80 -5.85
CA MET A 169 -5.84 2.94 -5.63
C MET A 169 -5.47 1.46 -5.61
N HIS A 170 -4.47 1.04 -6.39
CA HIS A 170 -3.93 -0.32 -6.34
C HIS A 170 -3.42 -0.62 -4.93
N THR A 171 -2.66 0.29 -4.34
CA THR A 171 -2.18 0.13 -2.95
C THR A 171 -3.34 0.04 -1.95
N ILE A 172 -4.32 0.94 -2.06
CA ILE A 172 -5.48 0.95 -1.16
C ILE A 172 -6.30 -0.34 -1.28
N GLU A 173 -6.65 -0.76 -2.51
CA GLU A 173 -7.45 -1.96 -2.76
C GLU A 173 -6.70 -3.24 -2.42
N HIS A 174 -5.38 -3.28 -2.65
CA HIS A 174 -4.51 -4.39 -2.26
C HIS A 174 -4.57 -4.61 -0.74
N GLU A 175 -4.33 -3.55 0.04
CA GLU A 175 -4.39 -3.61 1.49
C GLU A 175 -5.80 -3.86 2.01
N PHE A 176 -6.80 -3.28 1.36
CA PHE A 176 -8.19 -3.54 1.72
C PHE A 176 -8.57 -5.01 1.48
N ALA A 177 -8.14 -5.61 0.37
CA ALA A 177 -8.33 -7.03 0.11
C ALA A 177 -7.64 -7.91 1.16
N HIS A 178 -6.47 -7.50 1.67
CA HIS A 178 -5.84 -8.14 2.84
C HIS A 178 -6.76 -8.10 4.07
N ILE A 179 -7.34 -6.95 4.40
CA ILE A 179 -8.27 -6.81 5.52
C ILE A 179 -9.47 -7.74 5.37
N LEU A 180 -10.03 -7.80 4.16
CA LEU A 180 -11.19 -8.65 3.87
C LEU A 180 -10.84 -10.12 4.16
N HIS A 181 -9.76 -10.65 3.57
CA HIS A 181 -9.45 -12.08 3.73
C HIS A 181 -8.98 -12.45 5.13
N GLN A 182 -8.27 -11.56 5.82
CA GLN A 182 -7.91 -11.73 7.22
C GLN A 182 -9.15 -11.76 8.13
N THR A 183 -10.24 -11.10 7.73
CA THR A 183 -11.51 -11.11 8.46
C THR A 183 -12.36 -12.34 8.15
N LYS A 184 -12.43 -12.73 6.87
CA LYS A 184 -13.05 -13.99 6.43
C LYS A 184 -12.25 -14.56 5.26
N MET A 185 -11.64 -15.71 5.48
CA MET A 185 -10.72 -16.32 4.50
C MET A 185 -11.42 -16.67 3.18
N TYR A 186 -10.71 -16.47 2.07
CA TYR A 186 -11.11 -16.99 0.76
C TYR A 186 -10.94 -18.52 0.68
N ASP A 187 -11.37 -19.13 -0.44
CA ASP A 187 -11.30 -20.57 -0.61
C ASP A 187 -9.85 -21.09 -0.57
N SER A 188 -9.56 -22.00 0.37
CA SER A 188 -8.22 -22.53 0.59
C SER A 188 -7.63 -23.27 -0.62
N SER A 189 -8.45 -23.67 -1.59
CA SER A 189 -8.00 -24.27 -2.85
C SER A 189 -7.24 -23.28 -3.75
N PHE A 190 -7.33 -21.98 -3.51
CA PHE A 190 -6.58 -20.97 -4.27
C PHE A 190 -5.07 -21.25 -4.29
N LYS A 191 -4.51 -21.66 -3.14
CA LYS A 191 -3.07 -21.98 -3.01
C LYS A 191 -2.62 -23.13 -3.93
N ASP A 192 -3.55 -24.03 -4.27
CA ASP A 192 -3.25 -25.23 -5.03
C ASP A 192 -3.08 -24.91 -6.52
N ILE A 193 -3.61 -23.76 -6.99
CA ILE A 193 -3.55 -23.32 -8.39
C ILE A 193 -2.10 -23.05 -8.84
N SER A 194 -1.30 -22.45 -7.94
CA SER A 194 0.09 -22.05 -8.18
C SER A 194 1.07 -22.77 -7.24
N ALA A 195 0.67 -23.92 -6.69
CA ALA A 195 1.50 -24.68 -5.77
C ALA A 195 2.85 -25.05 -6.40
N GLY A 196 3.94 -24.72 -5.70
CA GLY A 196 5.32 -24.95 -6.14
C GLY A 196 5.94 -23.83 -6.97
N ASP A 197 5.15 -22.85 -7.43
CA ASP A 197 5.64 -21.75 -8.28
C ASP A 197 5.72 -20.39 -7.56
N TYR A 198 5.37 -20.35 -6.27
CA TYR A 198 5.61 -19.17 -5.42
C TYR A 198 7.11 -19.00 -5.15
N ASN A 199 7.58 -17.75 -5.23
CA ASN A 199 8.99 -17.36 -5.11
C ASN A 199 9.17 -16.24 -4.06
N PRO A 200 9.00 -16.52 -2.75
CA PRO A 200 9.01 -15.51 -1.69
C PRO A 200 10.31 -14.71 -1.56
N THR A 201 11.44 -15.25 -2.01
CA THR A 201 12.76 -14.60 -1.92
C THR A 201 13.27 -14.03 -3.24
N GLY A 202 12.72 -14.48 -4.37
CA GLY A 202 13.24 -14.14 -5.70
C GLY A 202 12.27 -13.36 -6.58
N TRP A 203 11.04 -13.09 -6.13
CA TRP A 203 10.04 -12.34 -6.89
C TRP A 203 10.52 -10.97 -7.36
N THR A 204 11.41 -10.31 -6.61
CA THR A 204 12.00 -9.01 -6.97
C THR A 204 12.91 -9.06 -8.19
N SER A 205 13.37 -10.25 -8.58
CA SER A 205 14.18 -10.49 -9.77
C SER A 205 13.37 -11.00 -10.96
N GLU A 206 12.06 -11.20 -10.78
CA GLU A 206 11.16 -11.64 -11.83
C GLU A 206 10.67 -10.46 -12.67
N THR A 207 10.30 -10.75 -13.92
CA THR A 207 9.70 -9.76 -14.82
C THR A 207 8.18 -9.94 -14.84
N GLU A 208 7.44 -8.87 -15.13
CA GLU A 208 5.99 -8.94 -15.34
C GLU A 208 5.60 -9.97 -16.42
N VAL A 209 6.44 -10.14 -17.44
CA VAL A 209 6.22 -11.14 -18.52
C VAL A 209 6.45 -12.57 -18.03
N SER A 210 7.51 -12.82 -17.25
CA SER A 210 7.78 -14.16 -16.68
C SER A 210 6.71 -14.55 -15.67
N ALA A 211 6.28 -13.60 -14.82
CA ALA A 211 5.17 -13.78 -13.89
C ALA A 211 3.86 -14.11 -14.62
N LEU A 212 3.53 -13.36 -15.68
CA LEU A 212 2.34 -13.63 -16.49
C LEU A 212 2.37 -15.03 -17.11
N LEU A 213 3.50 -15.44 -17.67
CA LEU A 213 3.69 -16.79 -18.22
C LEU A 213 3.71 -17.89 -17.14
N ALA A 214 3.95 -17.55 -15.87
CA ALA A 214 3.81 -18.47 -14.75
C ALA A 214 2.38 -18.54 -14.18
N GLY A 215 1.48 -17.66 -14.64
CA GLY A 215 0.09 -17.58 -14.20
C GLY A 215 -0.14 -16.63 -13.02
N PHE A 216 0.63 -15.55 -12.93
CA PHE A 216 0.48 -14.47 -11.95
C PHE A 216 0.25 -13.12 -12.66
N TYR A 217 -0.55 -12.24 -12.08
CA TYR A 217 -0.82 -10.93 -12.71
C TYR A 217 0.30 -9.91 -12.54
N SER A 218 1.16 -10.10 -11.54
CA SER A 218 2.35 -9.29 -11.28
C SER A 218 3.51 -10.15 -10.78
N ALA A 219 4.75 -9.64 -10.86
CA ALA A 219 5.88 -10.29 -10.22
C ALA A 219 5.68 -10.39 -8.70
N TYR A 220 5.10 -9.36 -8.08
CA TYR A 220 4.84 -9.33 -6.63
C TYR A 220 3.86 -10.42 -6.16
N ALA A 221 2.86 -10.77 -6.96
CA ALA A 221 1.96 -11.90 -6.69
C ALA A 221 2.70 -13.24 -6.49
N MET A 222 3.91 -13.39 -7.05
CA MET A 222 4.72 -14.61 -6.84
C MET A 222 5.24 -14.72 -5.41
N SER A 223 5.25 -13.65 -4.63
CA SER A 223 5.83 -13.63 -3.27
C SER A 223 5.09 -14.52 -2.27
N GLY A 224 3.79 -14.76 -2.48
CA GLY A 224 3.00 -15.62 -1.61
C GLY A 224 1.55 -15.78 -2.06
N VAL A 225 0.86 -16.75 -1.45
CA VAL A 225 -0.53 -17.09 -1.79
C VAL A 225 -1.48 -15.92 -1.53
N ASP A 226 -1.33 -15.27 -0.37
CA ASP A 226 -2.21 -14.17 0.01
C ASP A 226 -1.99 -12.94 -0.87
N GLU A 227 -0.73 -12.66 -1.21
CA GLU A 227 -0.32 -11.58 -2.13
C GLU A 227 -0.89 -11.83 -3.54
N ASP A 228 -0.81 -13.05 -4.05
CA ASP A 228 -1.41 -13.45 -5.32
C ASP A 228 -2.93 -13.25 -5.35
N PHE A 229 -3.61 -13.66 -4.28
CA PHE A 229 -5.05 -13.47 -4.17
C PHE A 229 -5.43 -11.98 -4.22
N VAL A 230 -4.77 -11.14 -3.42
CA VAL A 230 -5.10 -9.71 -3.38
C VAL A 230 -4.69 -8.98 -4.65
N GLU A 231 -3.59 -9.38 -5.30
CA GLU A 231 -3.13 -8.80 -6.57
C GLU A 231 -4.11 -9.11 -7.71
N VAL A 232 -4.65 -10.33 -7.77
CA VAL A 232 -5.73 -10.65 -8.74
C VAL A 232 -6.91 -9.71 -8.54
N ALA A 233 -7.32 -9.49 -7.29
CA ALA A 233 -8.46 -8.64 -6.99
C ALA A 233 -8.19 -7.16 -7.31
N SER A 234 -7.13 -6.59 -6.75
CA SER A 234 -6.83 -5.16 -6.79
C SER A 234 -6.41 -4.68 -8.18
N LEU A 235 -5.58 -5.44 -8.91
CA LEU A 235 -5.16 -5.06 -10.26
C LEU A 235 -6.34 -5.06 -11.23
N ILE A 236 -7.22 -6.06 -11.16
CA ILE A 236 -8.40 -6.10 -12.02
C ILE A 236 -9.38 -4.95 -11.69
N MET A 237 -9.60 -4.64 -10.41
CA MET A 237 -10.46 -3.51 -10.02
C MET A 237 -9.94 -2.18 -10.59
N VAL A 238 -8.65 -1.93 -10.42
CA VAL A 238 -8.06 -0.61 -10.66
C VAL A 238 -7.62 -0.38 -12.10
N TYR A 239 -7.19 -1.43 -12.81
CA TYR A 239 -6.88 -1.32 -14.24
C TYR A 239 -8.04 -1.75 -15.15
N GLY A 240 -9.07 -2.39 -14.59
CA GLY A 240 -10.30 -2.70 -15.29
C GLY A 240 -10.28 -3.99 -16.11
N LYS A 241 -11.46 -4.34 -16.61
CA LYS A 241 -11.70 -5.55 -17.41
C LYS A 241 -10.90 -5.57 -18.71
N GLU A 242 -10.70 -4.42 -19.35
CA GLU A 242 -9.94 -4.33 -20.60
C GLU A 242 -8.46 -4.71 -20.41
N TRP A 243 -7.84 -4.23 -19.32
CA TRP A 243 -6.46 -4.58 -18.94
C TRP A 243 -6.32 -6.08 -18.66
N ARG A 244 -7.32 -6.68 -18.01
CA ARG A 244 -7.39 -8.11 -17.74
C ARG A 244 -7.55 -8.90 -19.04
N ASP A 245 -8.47 -8.48 -19.92
CA ASP A 245 -8.76 -9.16 -21.17
C ASP A 245 -7.58 -9.11 -22.14
N TYR A 246 -6.84 -7.99 -22.17
CA TYR A 246 -5.60 -7.87 -22.93
C TYR A 246 -4.59 -8.99 -22.58
N ARG A 247 -4.35 -9.21 -21.28
CA ARG A 247 -3.43 -10.25 -20.79
C ARG A 247 -3.91 -11.66 -21.13
N ILE A 248 -5.20 -11.92 -20.96
CA ILE A 248 -5.81 -13.20 -21.32
C ILE A 248 -5.72 -13.46 -22.83
N ASN A 249 -5.95 -12.44 -23.65
CA ASN A 249 -5.85 -12.54 -25.10
C ASN A 249 -4.40 -12.71 -25.58
N LEU A 250 -3.44 -12.09 -24.89
CA LEU A 250 -2.02 -12.33 -25.11
C LEU A 250 -1.65 -13.80 -24.85
N LEU A 251 -2.08 -14.38 -23.72
CA LEU A 251 -1.82 -15.81 -23.46
C LEU A 251 -2.48 -16.70 -24.51
N LYS A 252 -3.74 -16.42 -24.88
CA LYS A 252 -4.45 -17.16 -25.94
C LYS A 252 -3.69 -17.11 -27.28
N SER A 253 -3.18 -15.96 -27.70
CA SER A 253 -2.45 -15.85 -28.97
C SER A 253 -1.16 -16.68 -28.98
N LEU A 254 -0.48 -16.79 -27.83
CA LEU A 254 0.67 -17.67 -27.65
C LEU A 254 0.30 -19.16 -27.74
N THR A 255 -0.88 -19.57 -27.25
CA THR A 255 -1.32 -20.97 -27.36
C THR A 255 -1.56 -21.44 -28.80
N THR A 256 -1.94 -20.51 -29.69
CA THR A 256 -2.30 -20.83 -31.08
C THR A 256 -1.27 -20.34 -32.10
N SER A 257 -0.06 -19.96 -31.66
CA SER A 257 0.96 -19.39 -32.54
C SER A 257 1.39 -20.41 -33.62
N PRO A 258 1.20 -20.10 -34.92
CA PRO A 258 1.54 -21.01 -36.00
C PRO A 258 3.07 -21.12 -36.16
N PRO A 259 3.59 -22.21 -36.76
CA PRO A 259 4.98 -22.31 -37.16
C PRO A 259 5.36 -21.17 -38.11
N SER A 260 6.57 -20.62 -37.97
CA SER A 260 7.14 -19.71 -38.95
C SER A 260 7.68 -20.46 -40.18
N GLU A 261 7.70 -19.81 -41.33
CA GLU A 261 8.33 -20.38 -42.52
C GLU A 261 9.85 -20.54 -42.29
N GLY A 262 10.37 -21.75 -42.48
CA GLY A 262 11.78 -22.05 -42.24
C GLY A 262 12.14 -22.31 -40.77
N GLU A 263 11.16 -22.46 -39.87
CA GLU A 263 11.38 -22.80 -38.44
C GLU A 263 12.26 -24.06 -38.31
N THR A 264 13.34 -23.95 -37.54
CA THR A 264 14.20 -25.08 -37.18
C THR A 264 13.53 -25.97 -36.13
N ALA A 265 14.01 -27.21 -35.98
CA ALA A 265 13.47 -28.11 -34.95
C ALA A 265 13.60 -27.57 -33.51
N GLU A 266 14.65 -26.77 -33.24
CA GLU A 266 14.85 -26.12 -31.94
C GLU A 266 13.82 -25.02 -31.71
N GLU A 267 13.61 -24.14 -32.69
CA GLU A 267 12.59 -23.08 -32.63
C GLU A 267 11.18 -23.69 -32.49
N THR A 268 10.89 -24.77 -33.21
CA THR A 268 9.63 -25.51 -33.05
C THR A 268 9.45 -26.02 -31.62
N ALA A 269 10.50 -26.57 -31.00
CA ALA A 269 10.44 -27.06 -29.62
C ALA A 269 10.19 -25.90 -28.63
N GLN A 270 10.87 -24.76 -28.81
CA GLN A 270 10.69 -23.57 -28.00
C GLN A 270 9.26 -23.01 -28.12
N ARG A 271 8.72 -22.92 -29.35
CA ARG A 271 7.34 -22.47 -29.59
C ARG A 271 6.32 -23.37 -28.90
N ILE A 272 6.47 -24.69 -29.00
CA ILE A 272 5.58 -25.66 -28.34
C ILE A 272 5.67 -25.51 -26.81
N ALA A 273 6.88 -25.35 -26.26
CA ALA A 273 7.07 -25.14 -24.83
C ALA A 273 6.38 -23.86 -24.34
N LEU A 274 6.56 -22.75 -25.06
CA LEU A 274 5.89 -21.48 -24.75
C LEU A 274 4.37 -21.58 -24.84
N ALA A 275 3.84 -22.26 -25.85
CA ALA A 275 2.40 -22.49 -25.99
C ALA A 275 1.82 -23.28 -24.81
N ASN A 276 2.50 -24.34 -24.36
CA ASN A 276 2.09 -25.12 -23.19
C ASN A 276 2.17 -24.30 -21.89
N GLN A 277 3.21 -23.47 -21.74
CA GLN A 277 3.35 -22.56 -20.61
C GLN A 277 2.20 -21.53 -20.60
N ALA A 278 1.93 -20.88 -21.73
CA ALA A 278 0.85 -19.92 -21.86
C ALA A 278 -0.54 -20.55 -21.61
N GLN A 279 -0.75 -21.80 -22.04
CA GLN A 279 -1.98 -22.53 -21.76
C GLN A 279 -2.15 -22.82 -20.25
N THR A 280 -1.06 -23.17 -19.57
CA THR A 280 -1.05 -23.38 -18.11
C THR A 280 -1.35 -22.08 -17.38
N ALA A 281 -0.68 -20.99 -17.75
CA ALA A 281 -0.92 -19.66 -17.19
C ALA A 281 -2.37 -19.21 -17.37
N LEU A 282 -2.94 -19.40 -18.57
CA LEU A 282 -4.32 -19.08 -18.87
C LEU A 282 -5.28 -19.82 -17.94
N THR A 283 -5.10 -21.14 -17.78
CA THR A 283 -5.92 -21.94 -16.86
C THR A 283 -5.81 -21.44 -15.43
N ARG A 284 -4.61 -21.11 -14.96
CA ARG A 284 -4.39 -20.61 -13.60
C ARG A 284 -5.07 -19.26 -13.35
N LEU A 285 -4.85 -18.28 -14.23
CA LEU A 285 -5.43 -16.94 -14.06
C LEU A 285 -6.96 -16.98 -14.04
N LEU A 286 -7.58 -17.77 -14.93
CA LEU A 286 -9.03 -17.94 -14.97
C LEU A 286 -9.57 -18.59 -13.68
N ALA A 287 -8.88 -19.61 -13.17
CA ALA A 287 -9.27 -20.27 -11.92
C ALA A 287 -9.14 -19.34 -10.70
N LYS A 288 -8.03 -18.57 -10.61
CA LYS A 288 -7.81 -17.58 -9.56
C LYS A 288 -8.91 -16.52 -9.56
N GLU A 289 -9.19 -15.97 -10.74
CA GLU A 289 -10.22 -14.96 -10.91
C GLU A 289 -11.61 -15.48 -10.55
N GLU A 290 -11.96 -16.72 -10.91
CA GLU A 290 -13.22 -17.34 -10.48
C GLU A 290 -13.34 -17.39 -8.96
N ILE A 291 -12.27 -17.75 -8.25
CA ILE A 291 -12.27 -17.74 -6.78
C ILE A 291 -12.45 -16.32 -6.24
N VAL A 292 -11.79 -15.31 -6.82
CA VAL A 292 -11.96 -13.90 -6.42
C VAL A 292 -13.40 -13.45 -6.64
N ILE A 293 -13.99 -13.69 -7.81
CA ILE A 293 -15.39 -13.35 -8.11
C ILE A 293 -16.33 -13.99 -7.09
N ASN A 294 -16.17 -15.30 -6.86
CA ASN A 294 -16.99 -16.06 -5.93
C ASN A 294 -16.81 -15.58 -4.48
N TYR A 295 -15.59 -15.22 -4.10
CA TYR A 295 -15.29 -14.69 -2.78
C TYR A 295 -16.03 -13.38 -2.53
N PHE A 296 -15.84 -12.37 -3.39
CA PHE A 296 -16.52 -11.08 -3.24
C PHE A 296 -18.05 -11.24 -3.23
N LYS A 297 -18.58 -12.10 -4.10
CA LYS A 297 -20.02 -12.34 -4.18
C LYS A 297 -20.58 -13.06 -2.95
N ASN A 298 -20.00 -14.20 -2.59
CA ASN A 298 -20.59 -15.10 -1.59
C ASN A 298 -20.25 -14.69 -0.15
N VAL A 299 -19.09 -14.07 0.07
CA VAL A 299 -18.62 -13.69 1.42
C VAL A 299 -19.06 -12.28 1.79
N TRP A 300 -19.04 -11.36 0.82
CA TRP A 300 -19.29 -9.93 1.04
C TRP A 300 -20.53 -9.38 0.36
N ASN A 301 -21.24 -10.19 -0.45
CA ASN A 301 -22.36 -9.74 -1.27
C ASN A 301 -21.96 -8.59 -2.23
N VAL A 302 -20.69 -8.53 -2.62
CA VAL A 302 -20.17 -7.54 -3.56
C VAL A 302 -20.10 -8.17 -4.95
N GLN A 303 -20.82 -7.58 -5.89
CA GLN A 303 -20.78 -8.01 -7.28
C GLN A 303 -19.49 -7.51 -7.93
N PHE A 304 -18.59 -8.41 -8.32
CA PHE A 304 -17.27 -8.03 -8.84
C PHE A 304 -17.33 -7.44 -10.26
N TYR A 305 -17.97 -8.16 -11.18
CA TYR A 305 -18.22 -7.72 -12.56
C TYR A 305 -19.68 -7.38 -12.79
N ASP A 306 -19.96 -6.59 -13.83
CA ASP A 306 -21.32 -6.27 -14.27
C ASP A 306 -22.17 -7.53 -14.45
N ASP A 307 -23.44 -7.44 -14.05
CA ASP A 307 -24.37 -8.55 -14.24
C ASP A 307 -25.03 -8.53 -15.63
N ALA A 308 -25.70 -9.62 -15.97
CA ALA A 308 -26.38 -9.76 -17.27
C ALA A 308 -27.55 -8.77 -17.47
N MET A 309 -27.98 -8.07 -16.41
CA MET A 309 -29.04 -7.06 -16.46
C MET A 309 -28.48 -5.65 -16.68
N GLY A 310 -27.15 -5.51 -16.74
CA GLY A 310 -26.46 -4.23 -16.91
C GLY A 310 -26.24 -3.46 -15.61
N ASN A 311 -26.45 -4.08 -14.45
CA ASN A 311 -26.05 -3.46 -13.19
C ASN A 311 -24.53 -3.53 -13.08
N LYS A 312 -23.92 -2.39 -12.77
CA LYS A 312 -22.47 -2.27 -12.67
C LYS A 312 -21.93 -3.03 -11.46
N GLY A 313 -20.89 -3.81 -11.69
CA GLY A 313 -20.07 -4.42 -10.64
C GLY A 313 -18.97 -3.48 -10.17
N LEU A 314 -18.24 -3.94 -9.16
CA LEU A 314 -17.17 -3.20 -8.51
C LEU A 314 -16.13 -2.69 -9.51
N VAL A 315 -15.68 -3.54 -10.42
CA VAL A 315 -14.66 -3.18 -11.44
C VAL A 315 -15.12 -2.00 -12.27
N SER A 316 -16.35 -2.02 -12.79
CA SER A 316 -16.86 -0.92 -13.62
C SER A 316 -17.09 0.35 -12.83
N LEU A 317 -17.60 0.26 -11.59
CA LEU A 317 -17.79 1.41 -10.72
C LEU A 317 -16.47 2.12 -10.39
N VAL A 318 -15.42 1.35 -10.10
CA VAL A 318 -14.06 1.88 -9.87
C VAL A 318 -13.53 2.55 -11.15
N GLN A 319 -13.64 1.90 -12.30
CA GLN A 319 -13.19 2.48 -13.58
C GLN A 319 -13.94 3.75 -13.95
N ASP A 320 -15.26 3.78 -13.76
CA ASP A 320 -16.07 4.96 -14.02
C ASP A 320 -15.65 6.14 -13.14
N ALA A 321 -15.39 5.88 -11.85
CA ALA A 321 -14.95 6.91 -10.92
C ALA A 321 -13.58 7.49 -11.32
N ILE A 322 -12.61 6.63 -11.69
CA ILE A 322 -11.30 7.07 -12.18
C ILE A 322 -11.46 7.92 -13.45
N ASN A 323 -12.20 7.42 -14.44
CA ASN A 323 -12.41 8.12 -15.70
C ASN A 323 -13.12 9.46 -15.51
N GLN A 324 -14.10 9.51 -14.60
CA GLN A 324 -14.80 10.75 -14.28
C GLN A 324 -13.84 11.79 -13.67
N ILE A 325 -13.00 11.40 -12.72
CA ILE A 325 -12.02 12.30 -12.10
C ILE A 325 -11.04 12.83 -13.16
N VAL A 326 -10.50 11.94 -14.00
CA VAL A 326 -9.58 12.34 -15.06
C VAL A 326 -10.24 13.35 -16.00
N ASN A 327 -11.45 13.05 -16.50
CA ASN A 327 -12.17 13.93 -17.42
C ASN A 327 -12.51 15.30 -16.80
N GLU A 328 -12.78 15.36 -15.49
CA GLU A 328 -13.01 16.63 -14.77
C GLU A 328 -11.74 17.48 -14.62
N ASN A 329 -10.55 16.88 -14.77
CA ASN A 329 -9.26 17.53 -14.51
C ASN A 329 -8.35 17.62 -15.74
N THR A 330 -8.71 17.01 -16.87
CA THR A 330 -8.01 17.19 -18.15
C THR A 330 -8.48 18.48 -18.82
N PRO A 331 -7.59 19.44 -19.11
CA PRO A 331 -7.95 20.65 -19.86
C PRO A 331 -8.46 20.28 -21.27
N GLU A 332 -9.50 20.97 -21.75
CA GLU A 332 -10.01 20.86 -23.13
C GLU A 332 -8.98 21.21 -24.20
#